data_AF-A0A1W1CH18-F1
#
_entry.id   AF-A0A1W1CH18-F1
#
_cell.length_a   1.000
_cell.length_b   1.000
_cell.length_c   1.000
_cell.angle_alpha   90.00
_cell.angle_beta   90.00
_cell.angle_gamma   90.00
#
_symmetry.space_group_name_H-M   'P 1'
#
loop_
_entity.id
_entity.type
_entity.pdbx_description
1 polymer ?
#
loop_
_entity_poly.entity_id
_entity_poly.type
_entity_poly.pdbx_seq_one_letter_code
_entity_poly.pdbx_strand_id
1 'polypeptide(L)'
;MENGFFETISVLLLFAIFLYGVLCSIRSRDRFSRLTLFFILSFSLLAFLGAMEEISWGQQIFHFKSSEYFLEHNLQHETNLHNLIDANLFSSIIYSSIYTLFVFIPLLYKLFKSHLERFSLLKYFDINPHTILVVLFASVFQLYFYNDIGIVVDALTHIVALMLFGYFLVTKRSDRWLRIHFIFIVFATIVSAYHYKAYSFFNMQYEIRESFVVLSALLIFIELIKKEKNEKSSLDN
;
A
#
# COMPACT_ATOMS: atom_id res chain seq x y z
N MET A 1 2.10 19.61 8.49
CA MET A 1 1.53 19.91 9.81
C MET A 1 1.21 18.54 10.39
N GLU A 2 1.69 18.21 11.58
CA GLU A 2 1.22 16.99 12.26
C GLU A 2 -0.31 17.02 12.39
N ASN A 3 -0.93 15.85 12.24
CA ASN A 3 -2.38 15.61 12.24
C ASN A 3 -3.09 16.08 10.95
N GLY A 4 -2.47 15.82 9.80
CA GLY A 4 -3.12 15.95 8.51
C GLY A 4 -4.36 15.06 8.40
N PHE A 5 -5.32 15.46 7.57
CA PHE A 5 -6.53 14.65 7.32
C PHE A 5 -6.18 13.26 6.80
N PHE A 6 -5.22 13.18 5.87
CA PHE A 6 -4.82 11.91 5.25
C PHE A 6 -3.89 11.08 6.14
N GLU A 7 -3.02 11.71 6.92
CA GLU A 7 -2.26 11.05 7.99
C GLU A 7 -3.18 10.37 9.02
N THR A 8 -4.23 11.08 9.46
CA THR A 8 -5.26 10.50 10.35
C THR A 8 -5.95 9.29 9.70
N ILE A 9 -6.25 9.37 8.41
CA ILE A 9 -6.81 8.24 7.66
C ILE A 9 -5.83 7.07 7.62
N SER A 10 -4.55 7.30 7.32
CA SER A 10 -3.50 6.28 7.30
C SER A 10 -3.44 5.53 8.64
N VAL A 11 -3.40 6.27 9.75
CA VAL A 11 -3.42 5.72 11.11
C VAL A 11 -4.67 4.88 11.36
N LEU A 12 -5.86 5.38 11.02
CA LEU A 12 -7.11 4.64 11.19
C LEU A 12 -7.14 3.35 10.36
N LEU A 13 -6.62 3.38 9.13
CA LEU A 13 -6.55 2.21 8.27
C LEU A 13 -5.53 1.18 8.80
N LEU A 14 -4.38 1.62 9.31
CA LEU A 14 -3.38 0.75 9.95
C LEU A 14 -3.96 0.08 11.20
N PHE A 15 -4.69 0.82 12.05
CA PHE A 15 -5.43 0.22 13.16
C PHE A 15 -6.52 -0.74 12.69
N ALA A 16 -7.21 -0.44 11.59
CA ALA A 16 -8.20 -1.36 11.03
C ALA A 16 -7.54 -2.68 10.57
N ILE A 17 -6.35 -2.63 9.96
CA ILE A 17 -5.56 -3.83 9.60
C ILE A 17 -5.23 -4.63 10.86
N PHE A 18 -4.68 -3.96 11.89
CA PHE A 18 -4.31 -4.59 13.16
C PHE A 18 -5.51 -5.27 13.83
N LEU A 19 -6.60 -4.52 14.04
CA LEU A 19 -7.80 -5.03 14.70
C LEU A 19 -8.44 -6.15 13.88
N TYR A 20 -8.56 -6.00 12.57
CA TYR A 20 -9.14 -7.03 11.72
C TYR A 20 -8.33 -8.34 11.80
N GLY A 21 -7.00 -8.26 11.69
CA GLY A 21 -6.14 -9.44 11.75
C GLY A 21 -6.15 -10.13 13.12
N VAL A 22 -6.14 -9.38 14.22
CA VAL A 22 -6.29 -9.93 15.59
C VAL A 22 -7.67 -10.57 15.78
N LEU A 23 -8.74 -9.90 15.36
CA LEU A 23 -10.09 -10.44 15.50
C LEU A 23 -10.29 -11.71 14.66
N CYS A 24 -9.73 -11.76 13.45
CA CYS A 24 -9.76 -12.95 12.60
C CYS A 24 -8.93 -14.10 13.18
N SER A 25 -7.74 -13.81 13.72
CA SER A 25 -6.88 -14.85 14.31
C SER A 25 -7.51 -15.48 15.56
N ILE A 26 -8.28 -14.71 16.33
CA ILE A 26 -9.05 -15.22 17.48
C ILE A 26 -10.28 -15.99 17.01
N ARG A 27 -11.14 -15.40 16.17
CA ARG A 27 -12.45 -15.98 15.79
C ARG A 27 -12.37 -17.14 14.80
N SER A 28 -11.29 -17.24 14.05
CA SER A 28 -11.13 -18.24 12.99
C SER A 28 -9.81 -19.00 13.13
N ARG A 29 -9.30 -19.12 14.37
CA ARG A 29 -8.05 -19.81 14.69
C ARG A 29 -7.98 -21.21 14.08
N ASP A 30 -9.04 -22.00 14.23
CA ASP A 30 -9.09 -23.39 13.75
C ASP A 30 -9.17 -23.47 12.22
N ARG A 31 -9.57 -22.37 11.56
CA ARG A 31 -9.67 -22.24 10.10
C ARG A 31 -8.36 -21.79 9.46
N PHE A 32 -7.30 -21.59 10.23
CA PHE A 32 -5.99 -21.17 9.71
C PHE A 32 -4.90 -22.18 10.09
N SER A 33 -3.89 -22.32 9.24
CA SER A 33 -2.68 -23.05 9.60
C SER A 33 -1.85 -22.23 10.61
N ARG A 34 -0.94 -22.87 11.35
CA ARG A 34 -0.02 -22.13 12.25
C ARG A 34 0.83 -21.10 11.48
N LEU A 35 1.23 -21.44 10.27
CA LEU A 35 2.00 -20.55 9.39
C LEU A 35 1.14 -19.35 8.94
N THR A 36 -0.11 -19.59 8.55
CA THR A 36 -1.05 -18.52 8.17
C THR A 36 -1.32 -17.59 9.36
N LEU A 37 -1.54 -18.14 10.56
CA LEU A 37 -1.69 -17.34 11.79
C LEU A 37 -0.45 -16.50 12.08
N PHE A 38 0.75 -17.08 11.92
CA PHE A 38 2.00 -16.34 12.09
C PHE A 38 2.09 -15.15 11.14
N PHE A 39 1.74 -15.31 9.85
CA PHE A 39 1.74 -14.20 8.89
C PHE A 39 0.65 -13.17 9.19
N ILE A 40 -0.58 -13.59 9.54
CA ILE A 40 -1.67 -12.68 9.91
C ILE A 40 -1.27 -11.83 11.12
N LEU A 41 -0.75 -12.46 12.18
CA LEU A 41 -0.34 -11.76 13.39
C LEU A 41 0.89 -10.88 13.18
N SER A 42 1.88 -11.35 12.41
CA SER A 42 3.06 -10.55 12.07
C SER A 42 2.66 -9.30 11.27
N PHE A 43 1.80 -9.44 10.27
CA PHE A 43 1.32 -8.30 9.48
C PHE A 43 0.46 -7.34 10.33
N SER A 44 -0.36 -7.87 11.24
CA SER A 44 -1.14 -7.07 12.18
C SER A 44 -0.22 -6.26 13.11
N LEU A 45 0.84 -6.89 13.64
CA LEU A 45 1.81 -6.23 14.49
C LEU A 45 2.58 -5.14 13.74
N LEU A 46 3.01 -5.42 12.50
CA LEU A 46 3.65 -4.42 11.65
C LEU A 46 2.73 -3.21 11.39
N ALA A 47 1.44 -3.45 11.14
CA ALA A 47 0.48 -2.36 10.96
C ALA A 47 0.29 -1.54 12.24
N PHE A 48 0.27 -2.19 13.42
CA PHE A 48 0.23 -1.50 14.70
C PHE A 48 1.48 -0.64 14.91
N LEU A 49 2.68 -1.19 14.67
CA LEU A 49 3.93 -0.44 14.77
C LEU A 49 3.96 0.73 13.79
N GLY A 50 3.49 0.53 12.56
CA GLY A 50 3.33 1.62 11.58
C GLY A 50 2.41 2.72 12.09
N ALA A 51 1.26 2.39 12.68
CA ALA A 51 0.35 3.38 13.27
C ALA A 51 0.97 4.14 14.46
N MET A 52 1.86 3.48 15.21
CA MET A 52 2.60 4.08 16.31
C MET A 52 3.77 4.95 15.84
N GLU A 53 4.32 4.65 14.66
CA GLU A 53 5.39 5.44 14.06
C GLU A 53 4.86 6.63 13.27
N GLU A 54 3.65 6.57 12.68
CA GLU A 54 3.10 7.65 11.85
C GLU A 54 2.92 8.96 12.62
N ILE A 55 2.59 8.87 13.90
CA ILE A 55 2.36 10.03 14.77
C ILE A 55 3.23 9.89 16.02
N SER A 56 3.84 10.98 16.47
CA SER A 56 4.58 11.05 17.74
C SER A 56 3.68 10.96 18.98
N TRP A 57 2.96 9.85 19.17
CA TRP A 57 1.97 9.62 20.23
C TRP A 57 2.49 10.00 21.63
N GLY A 58 3.73 9.61 21.94
CA GLY A 58 4.35 9.90 23.22
C GLY A 58 4.50 11.41 23.48
N GLN A 59 4.93 12.16 22.46
CA GLN A 59 5.12 13.60 22.56
C GLN A 59 3.79 14.34 22.56
N GLN A 60 2.78 13.83 21.85
CA GLN A 60 1.43 14.38 21.85
C GLN A 60 0.70 14.16 23.19
N ILE A 61 0.82 12.98 23.80
CA ILE A 61 0.11 12.63 25.04
C ILE A 61 0.84 13.16 26.28
N PHE A 62 2.16 13.01 26.32
CA PHE A 62 2.96 13.30 27.52
C PHE A 62 3.78 14.59 27.41
N HIS A 63 3.76 15.27 26.26
CA HIS A 63 4.41 16.57 26.04
C HIS A 63 5.90 16.64 26.41
N PHE A 64 6.60 15.50 26.33
CA PHE A 64 8.04 15.48 26.54
C PHE A 64 8.79 15.95 25.29
N LYS A 65 9.94 16.58 25.49
CA LYS A 65 10.78 17.09 24.40
C LYS A 65 11.68 15.99 23.86
N SER A 66 11.96 16.05 22.55
CA SER A 66 12.98 15.22 21.90
C SER A 66 14.34 15.42 22.54
N SER A 67 15.13 14.35 22.63
CA SER A 67 16.52 14.45 23.09
C SER A 67 17.39 15.16 22.05
N GLU A 68 18.59 15.59 22.45
CA GLU A 68 19.55 16.27 21.57
C GLU A 68 19.85 15.46 20.30
N TYR A 69 19.97 14.12 20.43
CA TYR A 69 20.13 13.23 19.29
C TYR A 69 19.01 13.34 18.25
N PHE A 70 17.74 13.29 18.69
CA PHE A 70 16.59 13.40 17.78
C PHE A 70 16.44 14.82 17.23
N LEU A 71 16.75 15.86 18.00
CA LEU A 71 16.75 17.23 17.50
C LEU A 71 17.75 17.42 16.35
N GLU A 72 18.90 16.76 16.40
CA GLU A 72 19.96 16.86 15.38
C GLU A 72 19.74 15.94 14.16
N HIS A 73 19.17 14.75 14.35
CA HIS A 73 19.15 13.70 13.33
C HIS A 73 17.77 13.38 12.76
N ASN A 74 16.69 13.80 13.42
CA ASN A 74 15.33 13.53 12.97
C ASN A 74 14.82 14.63 12.05
N LEU A 75 14.27 14.27 10.90
CA LEU A 75 13.75 15.22 9.92
C LEU A 75 12.61 16.10 10.44
N GLN A 76 11.85 15.63 11.43
CA GLN A 76 10.74 16.36 12.05
C GLN A 76 11.04 16.78 13.49
N HIS A 77 12.27 16.59 13.96
CA HIS A 77 12.68 16.84 15.35
C HIS A 77 11.84 16.06 16.39
N GLU A 78 11.30 14.90 15.97
CA GLU A 78 10.42 14.03 16.74
C GLU A 78 11.15 12.76 17.19
N THR A 79 10.52 11.95 18.05
CA THR A 79 11.08 10.66 18.50
C THR A 79 10.77 9.47 17.60
N ASN A 80 10.04 9.67 16.50
CA ASN A 80 9.71 8.61 15.55
C ASN A 80 10.98 8.11 14.84
N LEU A 81 11.13 6.78 14.76
CA LEU A 81 12.34 6.15 14.23
C LEU A 81 12.42 6.24 12.70
N HIS A 82 11.28 6.21 12.01
CA HIS A 82 11.26 6.28 10.54
C HIS A 82 11.80 7.60 9.99
N ASN A 83 11.77 8.67 10.80
CA ASN A 83 12.31 9.99 10.49
C ASN A 83 13.84 10.13 10.69
N LEU A 84 14.51 9.07 11.16
CA LEU A 84 15.98 9.00 11.25
C LEU A 84 16.62 8.47 9.96
N ILE A 85 15.82 7.89 9.06
CA ILE A 85 16.30 7.33 7.78
C ILE A 85 16.26 8.44 6.73
N ASP A 86 17.23 8.43 5.81
CA ASP A 86 17.19 9.32 4.64
C ASP A 86 15.86 9.18 3.88
N ALA A 87 15.14 10.30 3.76
CA ALA A 87 13.79 10.31 3.19
C ALA A 87 13.76 9.80 1.76
N ASN A 88 14.80 10.06 0.95
CA ASN A 88 14.87 9.61 -0.43
C ASN A 88 15.09 8.09 -0.52
N LEU A 89 15.99 7.55 0.31
CA LEU A 89 16.25 6.12 0.38
C LEU A 89 15.02 5.36 0.88
N PHE A 90 14.42 5.80 1.98
CA PHE A 90 13.22 5.20 2.54
C PHE A 90 12.07 5.20 1.53
N SER A 91 11.80 6.36 0.94
CA SER A 91 10.84 6.53 -0.16
C SER A 91 11.09 5.55 -1.30
N SER A 92 12.33 5.44 -1.78
CA SER A 92 12.66 4.59 -2.94
C SER A 92 12.45 3.10 -2.67
N ILE A 93 12.80 2.65 -1.47
CA ILE A 93 12.60 1.26 -1.05
C ILE A 93 11.10 0.96 -0.96
N ILE A 94 10.33 1.84 -0.32
CA ILE A 94 8.88 1.67 -0.18
C ILE A 94 8.21 1.66 -1.56
N TYR A 95 8.56 2.59 -2.45
CA TYR A 95 7.91 2.68 -3.76
C TYR A 95 8.25 1.52 -4.69
N SER A 96 9.52 1.13 -4.76
CA SER A 96 9.93 -0.05 -5.53
C SER A 96 9.24 -1.31 -5.01
N SER A 97 9.08 -1.43 -3.69
CA SER A 97 8.34 -2.52 -3.06
C SER A 97 6.85 -2.49 -3.43
N ILE A 98 6.22 -1.31 -3.40
CA ILE A 98 4.79 -1.16 -3.72
C ILE A 98 4.51 -1.57 -5.18
N TYR A 99 5.24 -1.01 -6.14
CA TYR A 99 5.06 -1.38 -7.54
C TYR A 99 5.33 -2.86 -7.78
N THR A 100 6.40 -3.40 -7.20
CA THR A 100 6.77 -4.80 -7.41
C THR A 100 5.72 -5.74 -6.82
N LEU A 101 5.38 -5.57 -5.55
CA LEU A 101 4.55 -6.52 -4.80
C LEU A 101 3.04 -6.35 -5.05
N PHE A 102 2.57 -5.12 -5.27
CA PHE A 102 1.14 -4.84 -5.38
C PHE A 102 0.65 -4.53 -6.81
N VAL A 103 1.57 -4.29 -7.75
CA VAL A 103 1.21 -4.00 -9.15
C VAL A 103 1.77 -5.06 -10.08
N PHE A 104 3.09 -5.13 -10.26
CA PHE A 104 3.71 -5.95 -11.29
C PHE A 104 3.54 -7.45 -11.02
N ILE A 105 3.88 -7.96 -9.84
CA ILE A 105 3.75 -9.40 -9.55
C ILE A 105 2.28 -9.85 -9.67
N PRO A 106 1.29 -9.18 -9.04
CA PRO A 106 -0.12 -9.51 -9.23
C PRO A 106 -0.61 -9.50 -10.67
N LEU A 107 -0.22 -8.47 -11.43
CA LEU A 107 -0.69 -8.29 -12.79
C LEU A 107 -0.08 -9.33 -13.74
N LEU A 108 1.23 -9.60 -13.58
CA LEU A 108 1.92 -10.68 -14.29
C LEU A 108 1.34 -12.04 -13.91
N TYR A 109 1.06 -12.28 -12.62
CA TYR A 109 0.39 -13.50 -12.18
C TYR A 109 -0.94 -13.71 -12.91
N LYS A 110 -1.78 -12.67 -13.04
CA LYS A 110 -3.05 -12.78 -13.77
C LYS A 110 -2.89 -12.97 -15.26
N LEU A 111 -1.94 -12.28 -15.88
CA LEU A 111 -1.66 -12.41 -17.31
C LEU A 111 -1.22 -13.83 -17.66
N PHE A 112 -0.32 -14.39 -16.85
CA PHE A 112 0.32 -15.68 -17.07
C PHE A 112 -0.19 -16.78 -16.12
N LYS A 113 -1.44 -16.65 -15.62
CA LYS A 113 -2.02 -17.53 -14.58
C LYS A 113 -1.82 -19.02 -14.88
N SER A 114 -2.09 -19.45 -16.11
CA SER A 114 -1.96 -20.85 -16.54
C SER A 114 -0.54 -21.43 -16.40
N HIS A 115 0.50 -20.58 -16.43
CA HIS A 115 1.89 -21.00 -16.29
C HIS A 115 2.38 -20.89 -14.85
N LEU A 116 1.80 -19.97 -14.08
CA LEU A 116 2.27 -19.59 -12.74
C LEU A 116 1.48 -20.28 -11.62
N GLU A 117 0.27 -20.78 -11.88
CA GLU A 117 -0.56 -21.45 -10.87
C GLU A 117 0.06 -22.73 -10.29
N ARG A 118 1.02 -23.35 -11.00
CA ARG A 118 1.81 -24.48 -10.50
C ARG A 118 2.67 -24.13 -9.28
N PHE A 119 2.98 -22.85 -9.07
CA PHE A 119 3.78 -22.39 -7.94
C PHE A 119 2.85 -21.98 -6.79
N SER A 120 2.81 -22.79 -5.73
CA SER A 120 1.88 -22.63 -4.61
C SER A 120 1.98 -21.26 -3.92
N LEU A 121 3.17 -20.66 -3.86
CA LEU A 121 3.37 -19.33 -3.28
C LEU A 121 2.78 -18.20 -4.13
N LEU A 122 2.71 -18.37 -5.45
CA LEU A 122 2.21 -17.31 -6.34
C LEU A 122 0.69 -17.14 -6.27
N LYS A 123 -0.04 -18.11 -5.72
CA LYS A 123 -1.50 -18.03 -5.53
C LYS A 123 -1.93 -16.81 -4.71
N TYR A 124 -1.08 -16.37 -3.77
CA TYR A 124 -1.35 -15.20 -2.94
C TYR A 124 -1.29 -13.87 -3.71
N PHE A 125 -0.70 -13.86 -4.91
CA PHE A 125 -0.71 -12.69 -5.79
C PHE A 125 -1.93 -12.64 -6.72
N ASP A 126 -2.88 -13.59 -6.63
CA ASP A 126 -4.16 -13.53 -7.37
C ASP A 126 -5.14 -12.49 -6.79
N ILE A 127 -4.70 -11.27 -6.49
CA ILE A 127 -5.51 -10.23 -5.81
C ILE A 127 -6.56 -9.61 -6.75
N ASN A 128 -7.58 -8.94 -6.23
CA ASN A 128 -8.60 -8.30 -7.06
C ASN A 128 -7.98 -7.21 -7.98
N PRO A 129 -8.24 -7.22 -9.32
CA PRO A 129 -7.76 -6.18 -10.23
C PRO A 129 -8.16 -4.76 -9.85
N HIS A 130 -9.30 -4.56 -9.17
CA HIS A 130 -9.69 -3.24 -8.66
C HIS A 130 -8.71 -2.74 -7.60
N THR A 131 -8.15 -3.62 -6.77
CA THR A 131 -7.16 -3.23 -5.76
C THR A 131 -5.85 -2.79 -6.39
N ILE A 132 -5.44 -3.43 -7.50
CA ILE A 132 -4.30 -2.97 -8.31
C ILE A 132 -4.55 -1.54 -8.83
N LEU A 133 -5.78 -1.23 -9.26
CA LEU A 133 -6.13 0.14 -9.69
C LEU A 133 -6.09 1.17 -8.55
N VAL A 134 -6.37 0.79 -7.30
CA VAL A 134 -6.23 1.68 -6.14
C VAL A 134 -4.76 2.01 -5.90
N VAL A 135 -3.85 1.03 -6.03
CA VAL A 135 -2.41 1.27 -5.94
C VAL A 135 -1.93 2.18 -7.07
N LEU A 136 -2.36 1.91 -8.30
CA LEU A 136 -2.07 2.78 -9.44
C LEU A 136 -2.61 4.20 -9.26
N PHE A 137 -3.77 4.36 -8.61
CA PHE A 137 -4.27 5.68 -8.25
C PHE A 137 -3.34 6.38 -7.25
N ALA A 138 -2.89 5.68 -6.22
CA ALA A 138 -1.96 6.24 -5.24
C ALA A 138 -0.66 6.73 -5.91
N SER A 139 -0.14 5.96 -6.87
CA SER A 139 1.06 6.28 -7.65
C SER A 139 0.95 7.57 -8.48
N VAL A 140 -0.27 8.08 -8.74
CA VAL A 140 -0.48 9.38 -9.41
C VAL A 140 0.14 10.55 -8.63
N PHE A 141 0.26 10.41 -7.31
CA PHE A 141 0.79 11.44 -6.41
C PHE A 141 2.30 11.29 -6.14
N GLN A 142 3.01 10.44 -6.87
CA GLN A 142 4.41 10.10 -6.60
C GLN A 142 5.42 10.99 -7.35
N LEU A 143 5.02 11.59 -8.47
CA LEU A 143 5.88 12.30 -9.43
C LEU A 143 6.66 13.52 -8.89
N TYR A 144 6.52 13.90 -7.61
CA TYR A 144 7.04 15.17 -7.09
C TYR A 144 8.24 15.06 -6.14
N PHE A 145 8.57 13.86 -5.64
CA PHE A 145 9.48 13.71 -4.49
C PHE A 145 10.96 13.54 -4.83
N TYR A 146 11.32 13.44 -6.11
CA TYR A 146 12.68 13.07 -6.51
C TYR A 146 13.44 14.18 -7.22
N ASN A 147 14.77 14.09 -7.18
CA ASN A 147 15.65 14.73 -8.15
C ASN A 147 15.21 14.35 -9.58
N ASP A 148 15.62 15.13 -10.59
CA ASP A 148 15.14 15.01 -11.98
C ASP A 148 15.06 13.55 -12.51
N ILE A 149 16.01 12.68 -12.15
CA ILE A 149 16.04 11.27 -12.59
C ILE A 149 14.93 10.43 -11.94
N GLY A 150 14.68 10.57 -10.64
CA GLY A 150 13.70 9.72 -9.95
C GLY A 150 12.26 10.02 -10.40
N ILE A 151 11.97 11.29 -10.71
CA ILE A 151 10.68 11.68 -11.31
C ILE A 151 10.46 10.95 -12.64
N VAL A 152 11.48 10.92 -13.50
CA VAL A 152 11.40 10.24 -14.80
C VAL A 152 11.22 8.73 -14.62
N VAL A 153 11.98 8.11 -13.72
CA VAL A 153 11.87 6.67 -13.45
C VAL A 153 10.48 6.30 -12.93
N ASP A 154 9.93 7.09 -12.00
CA ASP A 154 8.59 6.86 -11.46
C ASP A 154 7.51 7.08 -12.50
N ALA A 155 7.63 8.14 -13.32
CA ALA A 155 6.71 8.40 -14.42
C ALA A 155 6.68 7.23 -15.41
N LEU A 156 7.86 6.75 -15.82
CA LEU A 156 7.99 5.61 -16.73
C LEU A 156 7.41 4.34 -16.12
N THR A 157 7.70 4.08 -14.84
CA THR A 157 7.18 2.92 -14.11
C THR A 157 5.65 2.94 -14.06
N HIS A 158 5.05 4.10 -13.73
CA HIS A 158 3.60 4.28 -13.71
C HIS A 158 2.98 4.08 -15.10
N ILE A 159 3.57 4.66 -16.13
CA ILE A 159 3.11 4.52 -17.53
C ILE A 159 3.17 3.05 -17.96
N VAL A 160 4.28 2.36 -17.70
CA VAL A 160 4.43 0.93 -18.02
C VAL A 160 3.37 0.11 -17.29
N ALA A 161 3.11 0.41 -16.01
CA ALA A 161 2.09 -0.28 -15.25
C ALA A 161 0.67 -0.06 -15.81
N LEU A 162 0.34 1.18 -16.23
CA LEU A 162 -0.93 1.48 -16.90
C LEU A 162 -1.05 0.76 -18.26
N MET A 163 0.01 0.72 -19.06
CA MET A 163 0.03 -0.01 -20.33
C MET A 163 -0.19 -1.51 -20.11
N LEU A 164 0.50 -2.09 -19.13
CA LEU A 164 0.37 -3.50 -18.78
C LEU A 164 -1.05 -3.82 -18.27
N PHE A 165 -1.65 -2.90 -17.50
CA PHE A 165 -3.02 -3.07 -17.02
C PHE A 165 -4.03 -2.94 -18.16
N GLY A 166 -3.82 -1.99 -19.08
CA GLY A 166 -4.60 -1.88 -20.32
C GLY A 166 -4.53 -3.15 -21.17
N TYR A 167 -3.34 -3.73 -21.33
CA TYR A 167 -3.14 -5.01 -22.00
C TYR A 167 -3.89 -6.15 -21.30
N PHE A 168 -3.86 -6.20 -19.96
CA PHE A 168 -4.67 -7.14 -19.17
C PHE A 168 -6.17 -7.01 -19.45
N LEU A 169 -6.70 -5.79 -19.54
CA LEU A 169 -8.12 -5.56 -19.82
C LEU A 169 -8.57 -6.02 -21.20
N VAL A 170 -7.68 -5.95 -22.19
CA VAL A 170 -7.95 -6.37 -23.58
C VAL A 170 -7.82 -7.89 -23.73
N THR A 171 -6.84 -8.51 -23.07
CA THR A 171 -6.54 -9.93 -23.24
C THR A 171 -7.31 -10.86 -22.32
N LYS A 172 -7.78 -10.37 -21.17
CA LYS A 172 -8.55 -11.15 -20.20
C LYS A 172 -9.98 -10.61 -20.12
N ARG A 173 -10.91 -11.49 -19.75
CA ARG A 173 -12.31 -11.10 -19.52
C ARG A 173 -12.36 -10.10 -18.36
N SER A 174 -12.72 -8.85 -18.68
CA SER A 174 -12.90 -7.77 -17.73
C SER A 174 -14.38 -7.35 -17.66
N ASP A 175 -14.86 -6.98 -16.48
CA ASP A 175 -16.18 -6.39 -16.32
C ASP A 175 -16.18 -4.91 -16.73
N ARG A 176 -17.38 -4.35 -16.93
CA ARG A 176 -17.54 -2.96 -17.37
C ARG A 176 -17.03 -1.95 -16.35
N TRP A 177 -17.17 -2.24 -15.05
CA TRP A 177 -16.81 -1.31 -13.99
C TRP A 177 -15.30 -1.24 -13.84
N LEU A 178 -14.58 -2.35 -14.01
CA LEU A 178 -13.13 -2.36 -14.04
C LEU A 178 -12.57 -1.49 -15.17
N ARG A 179 -13.18 -1.54 -16.35
CA ARG A 179 -12.80 -0.66 -17.48
C ARG A 179 -13.08 0.82 -17.17
N ILE A 180 -14.23 1.14 -16.56
CA ILE A 180 -14.57 2.51 -16.15
C ILE A 180 -13.57 3.01 -15.10
N HIS A 181 -13.23 2.20 -14.10
CA HIS A 181 -12.22 2.54 -13.09
C HIS A 181 -10.87 2.81 -13.76
N PHE A 182 -10.42 1.95 -14.67
CA PHE A 182 -9.16 2.17 -15.38
C PHE A 182 -9.15 3.49 -16.18
N ILE A 183 -10.23 3.80 -16.90
CA ILE A 183 -10.36 5.08 -17.62
C ILE A 183 -10.28 6.26 -16.65
N PHE A 184 -10.93 6.16 -15.48
CA PHE A 184 -10.83 7.18 -14.44
C PHE A 184 -9.40 7.34 -13.94
N ILE A 185 -8.64 6.26 -13.72
CA ILE A 185 -7.23 6.33 -13.30
C ILE A 185 -6.35 6.98 -14.37
N VAL A 186 -6.56 6.62 -15.65
CA VAL A 186 -5.84 7.25 -16.77
C VAL A 186 -6.14 8.75 -16.83
N PHE A 187 -7.41 9.12 -16.70
CA PHE A 187 -7.82 10.53 -16.66
C PHE A 187 -7.20 11.27 -15.46
N ALA A 188 -7.26 10.69 -14.25
CA ALA A 188 -6.65 11.26 -13.05
C ALA A 188 -5.13 11.43 -13.20
N THR A 189 -4.46 10.47 -13.85
CA THR A 189 -3.02 10.55 -14.15
C THR A 189 -2.71 11.74 -15.05
N ILE A 190 -3.48 11.94 -16.13
CA ILE A 190 -3.30 13.07 -17.07
C ILE A 190 -3.56 14.41 -16.37
N VAL A 191 -4.66 14.50 -15.62
CA VAL A 191 -5.02 15.71 -14.87
C VAL A 191 -3.94 16.05 -13.84
N SER A 192 -3.45 15.06 -13.10
CA SER A 192 -2.39 15.25 -12.11
C SER A 192 -1.08 15.72 -12.75
N ALA A 193 -0.67 15.08 -13.85
CA ALA A 193 0.53 15.47 -14.59
C ALA A 193 0.45 16.92 -15.12
N TYR A 194 -0.74 17.35 -15.59
CA TYR A 194 -0.94 18.73 -16.05
C TYR A 194 -0.95 19.74 -14.90
N HIS A 195 -1.56 19.39 -13.77
CA HIS A 195 -1.70 20.26 -12.60
C HIS A 195 -0.65 19.98 -11.51
N TYR A 196 0.53 19.44 -11.87
CA TYR A 196 1.55 19.04 -10.89
C TYR A 196 1.93 20.18 -9.92
N LYS A 197 1.91 21.44 -10.39
CA LYS A 197 2.16 22.65 -9.58
C LYS A 197 1.07 22.93 -8.54
N ALA A 198 -0.17 22.49 -8.75
CA ALA A 198 -1.22 22.64 -7.75
C ALA A 198 -0.91 21.81 -6.49
N TYR A 199 -0.17 20.72 -6.66
CA TYR A 199 0.16 19.82 -5.57
C TYR A 199 1.45 20.20 -4.84
N SER A 200 2.27 21.13 -5.35
CA SER A 200 3.47 21.62 -4.64
C SER A 200 3.12 22.40 -3.36
N PHE A 201 1.86 22.79 -3.20
CA PHE A 201 1.36 23.48 -2.02
C PHE A 201 1.10 22.46 -0.89
N PHE A 202 1.84 22.60 0.21
CA PHE A 202 1.68 21.89 1.50
C PHE A 202 2.14 20.43 1.62
N ASN A 203 2.80 19.83 0.63
CA ASN A 203 3.33 18.46 0.73
C ASN A 203 2.27 17.35 1.00
N MET A 204 0.98 17.65 0.84
CA MET A 204 -0.14 16.73 1.12
C MET A 204 -0.18 15.48 0.20
N GLN A 205 0.54 15.50 -0.91
CA GLN A 205 0.62 14.39 -1.87
C GLN A 205 1.12 13.10 -1.21
N TYR A 206 2.11 13.26 -0.31
CA TYR A 206 2.70 12.18 0.44
C TYR A 206 1.64 11.46 1.27
N GLU A 207 0.92 12.22 2.11
CA GLU A 207 -0.13 11.71 2.98
C GLU A 207 -1.28 11.08 2.19
N ILE A 208 -1.73 11.74 1.09
CA ILE A 208 -2.78 11.20 0.21
C ILE A 208 -2.35 9.84 -0.31
N ARG A 209 -1.16 9.75 -0.92
CA ARG A 209 -0.65 8.50 -1.48
C ARG A 209 -0.59 7.40 -0.43
N GLU A 210 0.02 7.68 0.72
CA GLU A 210 0.14 6.70 1.80
C GLU A 210 -1.22 6.17 2.24
N SER A 211 -2.21 7.06 2.42
CA SER A 211 -3.55 6.63 2.79
C SER A 211 -4.16 5.63 1.79
N PHE A 212 -3.95 5.83 0.48
CA PHE A 212 -4.42 4.92 -0.56
C PHE A 212 -3.58 3.62 -0.66
N VAL A 213 -2.29 3.68 -0.36
CA VAL A 213 -1.43 2.49 -0.27
C VAL A 213 -1.85 1.62 0.93
N VAL A 214 -2.05 2.22 2.10
CA VAL A 214 -2.54 1.53 3.30
C VAL A 214 -3.95 0.98 3.06
N LEU A 215 -4.83 1.73 2.39
CA LEU A 215 -6.15 1.24 1.98
C LEU A 215 -6.03 -0.01 1.09
N SER A 216 -5.12 0.02 0.12
CA SER A 216 -4.86 -1.13 -0.77
C SER A 216 -4.33 -2.33 0.02
N ALA A 217 -3.42 -2.10 0.96
CA ALA A 217 -2.90 -3.14 1.85
C ALA A 217 -4.01 -3.77 2.69
N LEU A 218 -4.92 -2.97 3.25
CA LEU A 218 -6.11 -3.45 3.97
C LEU A 218 -7.02 -4.30 3.08
N LEU A 219 -7.33 -3.83 1.86
CA LEU A 219 -8.17 -4.56 0.91
C LEU A 219 -7.57 -5.92 0.53
N ILE A 220 -6.26 -5.95 0.25
CA ILE A 220 -5.52 -7.19 -0.04
C ILE A 220 -5.55 -8.12 1.18
N PHE A 221 -5.28 -7.59 2.37
CA PHE A 221 -5.25 -8.38 3.58
C PHE A 221 -6.60 -9.04 3.89
N ILE A 222 -7.70 -8.29 3.73
CA ILE A 222 -9.07 -8.81 3.86
C ILE A 222 -9.32 -9.91 2.82
N GLU A 223 -8.93 -9.69 1.57
CA GLU A 223 -9.11 -10.66 0.48
C GLU A 223 -8.35 -11.97 0.76
N LEU A 224 -7.09 -11.90 1.17
CA LEU A 224 -6.27 -13.06 1.47
C LEU A 224 -6.83 -13.87 2.65
N ILE A 225 -7.26 -13.21 3.71
CA ILE A 225 -7.90 -13.87 4.87
C ILE A 225 -9.17 -14.59 4.44
N LYS A 226 -10.00 -13.97 3.58
CA LYS A 226 -11.22 -14.59 3.07
C LYS A 226 -10.92 -15.83 2.22
N LYS A 227 -9.91 -15.76 1.33
CA LYS A 227 -9.49 -16.90 0.51
C LYS A 227 -9.06 -18.08 1.37
N GLU A 228 -8.19 -17.84 2.35
CA GLU A 228 -7.70 -18.89 3.24
C GLU A 228 -8.84 -19.54 4.04
N LYS A 229 -9.77 -18.74 4.56
CA LYS A 229 -10.94 -19.26 5.30
C LYS A 229 -11.82 -20.16 4.43
N ASN A 230 -11.95 -19.82 3.15
CA ASN A 230 -12.75 -20.57 2.20
C ASN A 230 -12.03 -21.86 1.75
N GLU A 231 -10.72 -21.82 1.50
CA GLU A 231 -9.93 -23.00 1.12
C GLU A 231 -9.98 -24.09 2.20
N LYS A 232 -9.88 -23.72 3.48
CA LYS A 232 -10.02 -24.69 4.57
C LYS A 232 -11.43 -25.26 4.67
N SER A 233 -12.45 -24.43 4.42
CA SER A 233 -13.85 -24.88 4.41
C SER A 233 -14.16 -25.94 3.36
N SER A 234 -13.51 -25.87 2.19
CA SER A 234 -13.66 -26.85 1.12
C SER A 234 -12.90 -28.15 1.36
N LEU A 235 -11.92 -28.16 2.27
CA LEU A 235 -11.19 -29.37 2.65
C LEU A 235 -11.91 -30.16 3.75
N ASP A 236 -12.75 -29.48 4.55
CA ASP A 236 -13.51 -30.09 5.65
C ASP A 236 -14.86 -30.71 5.19
N ASN A 237 -15.30 -30.46 3.95
CA ASN A 237 -16.55 -30.99 3.34
C ASN A 237 -16.24 -32.09 2.32
#